data_AF-A0AAD1ZCF5-F1
#
_entry.id   AF-A0AAD1ZCF5-F1
#
_cell.length_a   1.000
_cell.length_b   1.000
_cell.length_c   1.000
_cell.angle_alpha   90.00
_cell.angle_beta   90.00
_cell.angle_gamma   90.00
#
_symmetry.space_group_name_H-M   'P 1'
#
loop_
_entity.id
_entity.type
_entity.pdbx_description
1 polymer ?
#
loop_
_entity_poly.entity_id
_entity_poly.type
_entity_poly.pdbx_seq_one_letter_code
_entity_poly.pdbx_strand_id
1 'polypeptide(L)'
;MEYIGASGVDIEFTSVPISQSIDFHFILSFAIDADSSGNPQNGTFSPYWVSTLTPKAVKSIKYIYPNVKFLASLSGWSLGQKVLSWYNPEDQDVWILNASSSDFSEQL
;
A
#
# COMPACT_ATOMS: atom_id res chain seq x y z
N MET A 1 2.68 -2.09 15.01
CA MET A 1 2.39 -1.89 13.58
C MET A 1 1.23 -2.78 13.21
N GLU A 2 0.38 -2.35 12.28
CA GLU A 2 -0.82 -3.07 11.87
C GLU A 2 -0.92 -3.08 10.33
N TYR A 3 -1.02 -4.27 9.74
CA TYR A 3 -1.28 -4.44 8.31
C TYR A 3 -2.78 -4.27 8.03
N ILE A 4 -3.15 -3.53 6.99
CA ILE A 4 -4.56 -3.24 6.70
C ILE A 4 -4.83 -3.13 5.19
N GLY A 5 -6.01 -3.60 4.78
CA GLY A 5 -6.57 -3.35 3.44
C GLY A 5 -6.42 -4.44 2.38
N ALA A 6 -5.70 -5.54 2.66
CA ALA A 6 -5.43 -6.57 1.64
C ALA A 6 -6.55 -7.59 1.41
N SER A 7 -7.53 -7.70 2.32
CA SER A 7 -8.55 -8.76 2.28
C SER A 7 -9.66 -8.51 1.26
N GLY A 8 -9.74 -7.31 0.67
CA GLY A 8 -10.87 -6.89 -0.16
C GLY A 8 -12.14 -6.60 0.65
N VAL A 9 -12.09 -6.67 1.99
CA VAL A 9 -13.19 -6.32 2.88
C VAL A 9 -13.02 -4.88 3.36
N ASP A 10 -14.05 -4.07 3.20
CA ASP A 10 -14.04 -2.69 3.66
C ASP A 10 -13.68 -2.57 5.14
N ILE A 11 -12.79 -1.64 5.46
CA ILE A 11 -12.34 -1.35 6.81
C ILE A 11 -11.91 0.12 6.92
N GLU A 12 -12.12 0.71 8.09
CA GLU A 12 -11.66 2.05 8.39
C GLU A 12 -10.53 2.03 9.41
N PHE A 13 -9.61 2.98 9.35
CA PHE A 13 -8.54 3.12 10.35
C PHE A 13 -9.07 3.27 11.78
N THR A 14 -10.26 3.87 11.94
CA THR A 14 -10.96 4.06 13.22
C THR A 14 -11.41 2.75 13.87
N SER A 15 -11.47 1.66 13.09
CA SER A 15 -11.82 0.32 13.59
C SER A 15 -10.65 -0.36 14.32
N VAL A 16 -9.43 0.18 14.19
CA VAL A 16 -8.23 -0.35 14.83
C VAL A 16 -7.96 0.42 16.14
N PRO A 17 -7.79 -0.26 17.29
CA PRO A 17 -7.38 0.40 18.52
C PRO A 17 -5.99 1.02 18.40
N ILE A 18 -5.91 2.36 18.51
CA ILE A 18 -4.64 3.11 18.42
C ILE A 18 -4.19 3.52 19.83
N SER A 19 -3.01 3.05 20.24
CA SER A 19 -2.36 3.55 21.45
C SER A 19 -1.55 4.82 21.16
N GLN A 20 -1.77 5.87 21.96
CA GLN A 20 -1.01 7.12 21.89
C GLN A 20 0.35 7.04 22.58
N SER A 21 0.65 5.96 23.32
CA SER A 21 1.91 5.80 24.06
C SER A 21 3.07 5.28 23.22
N ILE A 22 2.84 4.96 21.94
CA ILE A 22 3.82 4.37 21.04
C ILE A 22 3.79 5.05 19.66
N ASP A 23 4.88 4.92 18.91
CA ASP A 23 4.85 5.19 17.47
C ASP A 23 4.03 4.12 16.76
N PHE A 24 2.80 4.46 16.40
CA PHE A 24 1.87 3.53 15.77
C PHE A 24 2.05 3.58 14.26
N HIS A 25 2.18 2.41 13.62
CA HIS A 25 2.42 2.32 12.18
C HIS A 25 1.30 1.52 11.51
N PHE A 26 0.53 2.16 10.64
CA PHE A 26 -0.32 1.44 9.67
C PHE A 26 0.52 1.07 8.44
N ILE A 27 0.32 -0.16 7.96
CA ILE A 27 0.97 -0.68 6.76
C ILE A 27 -0.13 -1.02 5.75
N LEU A 28 -0.34 -0.14 4.77
CA LEU A 28 -1.31 -0.34 3.69
C LEU A 28 -0.84 -1.48 2.79
N SER A 29 -1.74 -2.41 2.52
CA SER A 29 -1.41 -3.68 1.89
C SER A 29 -2.32 -3.90 0.68
N PHE A 30 -1.83 -3.85 -0.56
CA PHE A 30 -0.43 -3.67 -1.00
C PHE A 30 -0.33 -2.66 -2.16
N ALA A 31 0.83 -2.07 -2.36
CA ALA A 31 1.21 -1.48 -3.64
C ALA A 31 1.94 -2.54 -4.47
N ILE A 32 1.54 -2.75 -5.72
CA ILE A 32 2.02 -3.88 -6.54
C ILE A 32 2.43 -3.37 -7.94
N ASP A 33 3.61 -3.76 -8.42
CA ASP A 33 4.10 -3.46 -9.77
C ASP A 33 3.63 -4.51 -10.79
N ALA A 34 2.35 -4.84 -10.74
CA ALA A 34 1.69 -5.72 -11.70
C ALA A 34 0.30 -5.17 -12.03
N ASP A 35 -0.19 -5.46 -13.24
CA ASP A 35 -1.60 -5.21 -13.59
C ASP A 35 -2.54 -6.20 -12.88
N SER A 36 -3.85 -6.01 -13.03
CA SER A 36 -4.86 -6.85 -12.38
C SER A 36 -4.83 -8.32 -12.83
N SER A 37 -4.15 -8.63 -13.94
CA SER A 37 -3.91 -9.98 -14.45
C SER A 37 -2.57 -10.55 -13.97
N GLY A 38 -1.86 -9.84 -13.10
CA GLY A 38 -0.57 -10.23 -12.55
C GLY A 38 0.57 -10.15 -13.57
N ASN A 39 0.47 -9.30 -14.58
CA ASN A 39 1.58 -9.05 -15.51
C ASN A 39 2.45 -7.90 -14.97
N PRO A 40 3.79 -8.10 -14.86
CA PRO A 40 4.68 -7.08 -14.34
C PRO A 40 4.60 -5.73 -15.07
N GLN A 41 4.72 -4.63 -14.33
CA GLN A 41 4.63 -3.25 -14.81
C GLN A 41 5.96 -2.50 -14.70
N ASN A 42 7.07 -3.26 -14.66
CA ASN A 42 8.43 -2.73 -14.63
C ASN A 42 8.63 -1.61 -13.59
N GLY A 43 8.24 -1.88 -12.34
CA GLY A 43 8.43 -0.95 -11.23
C GLY A 43 7.37 0.13 -11.11
N THR A 44 6.35 0.15 -11.99
CA THR A 44 5.20 1.05 -11.82
C THR A 44 4.21 0.45 -10.84
N PHE A 45 4.22 0.92 -9.59
CA PHE A 45 3.38 0.40 -8.52
C PHE A 45 1.99 1.01 -8.54
N SER A 46 0.97 0.15 -8.45
CA SER A 46 -0.43 0.54 -8.26
C SER A 46 -0.93 0.09 -6.89
N PRO A 47 -1.83 0.85 -6.24
CA PRO A 47 -2.44 0.45 -4.97
C PRO A 47 -3.54 -0.60 -5.18
N TYR A 48 -3.52 -1.63 -4.33
CA TYR A 48 -4.46 -2.75 -4.31
C TYR A 48 -5.12 -2.96 -2.94
N TRP A 49 -4.94 -2.03 -1.99
CA TRP A 49 -5.73 -2.03 -0.77
C TRP A 49 -7.17 -1.55 -1.02
N VAL A 50 -8.08 -1.84 -0.09
CA VAL A 50 -9.49 -1.45 -0.18
C VAL A 50 -9.67 0.07 -0.31
N SER A 51 -10.65 0.48 -1.11
CA SER A 51 -10.88 1.88 -1.49
C SER A 51 -11.35 2.79 -0.35
N THR A 52 -11.73 2.21 0.79
CA THR A 52 -12.04 2.94 2.03
C THR A 52 -10.81 3.61 2.66
N LEU A 53 -9.59 3.11 2.37
CA LEU A 53 -8.34 3.67 2.86
C LEU A 53 -7.81 4.80 1.95
N THR A 54 -8.52 5.92 1.97
CA THR A 54 -8.28 7.09 1.10
C THR A 54 -7.22 8.07 1.66
N PRO A 55 -6.70 9.03 0.84
CA PRO A 55 -5.81 10.10 1.31
C PRO A 55 -6.44 10.92 2.43
N LYS A 56 -7.74 11.18 2.30
CA LYS A 56 -8.52 11.94 3.27
C LYS A 56 -8.62 11.19 4.60
N ALA A 57 -8.78 9.86 4.56
CA ALA A 57 -8.80 9.03 5.76
C ALA A 57 -7.42 9.04 6.44
N VAL A 58 -6.35 8.88 5.68
CA VAL A 58 -4.96 8.98 6.17
C VAL A 58 -4.73 10.34 6.86
N LYS A 59 -5.05 11.44 6.17
CA LYS A 59 -4.91 12.80 6.71
C LYS A 59 -5.73 13.01 7.99
N SER A 60 -6.95 12.51 8.03
CA SER A 60 -7.84 12.63 9.20
C SER A 60 -7.27 11.89 10.41
N ILE A 61 -6.75 10.68 10.21
CA ILE A 61 -6.12 9.91 11.29
C ILE A 61 -4.84 10.57 11.77
N LYS A 62 -3.97 11.06 10.88
CA LYS A 62 -2.76 11.80 11.29
C LYS A 62 -3.09 13.07 12.07
N TYR A 63 -4.21 13.73 11.75
CA TYR A 63 -4.68 14.91 12.49
C TYR A 63 -5.16 14.55 13.90
N ILE A 64 -5.91 13.44 14.06
CA ILE A 64 -6.43 12.99 15.35
C ILE A 64 -5.32 12.34 16.21
N TYR A 65 -4.42 11.60 15.58
CA TYR A 65 -3.34 10.84 16.22
C TYR A 65 -1.97 11.20 15.60
N PRO A 66 -1.31 12.25 16.09
CA PRO A 66 -0.02 12.70 15.54
C PRO A 66 1.12 11.68 15.66
N ASN A 67 1.00 10.69 16.55
CA ASN A 67 1.96 9.59 16.72
C ASN A 67 1.81 8.48 15.65
N VAL A 68 0.79 8.57 14.79
CA VAL A 68 0.55 7.59 13.73
C VAL A 68 1.37 7.93 12.48
N LYS A 69 2.06 6.90 11.98
CA LYS A 69 2.80 6.90 10.71
C LYS A 69 2.16 5.89 9.76
N PHE A 70 2.29 6.15 8.47
CA PHE A 70 1.75 5.31 7.41
C PHE A 70 2.88 4.84 6.51
N LEU A 71 2.84 3.56 6.17
CA LEU A 71 3.75 2.90 5.23
C LEU A 71 2.89 2.14 4.21
N ALA A 72 3.41 1.92 3.01
CA ALA A 72 2.84 1.00 2.05
C ALA A 72 3.73 -0.24 1.97
N SER A 73 3.13 -1.43 2.07
CA SER A 73 3.84 -2.68 1.80
C SER A 73 3.83 -2.95 0.30
N LEU A 74 4.97 -3.35 -0.25
CA LEU A 74 5.12 -3.67 -1.66
C LEU A 74 4.82 -5.15 -1.95
N SER A 75 4.31 -5.45 -3.15
CA SER A 75 3.99 -6.78 -3.69
C SER A 75 2.85 -7.53 -2.99
N GLY A 76 3.10 -8.22 -1.88
CA GLY A 76 2.18 -9.22 -1.35
C GLY A 76 2.27 -10.58 -2.08
N TRP A 77 1.33 -11.49 -1.78
CA TRP A 77 1.38 -12.90 -2.20
C TRP A 77 0.75 -13.15 -3.59
N SER A 78 -0.44 -12.63 -3.84
CA SER A 78 -1.20 -12.92 -5.06
C SER A 78 -2.15 -11.80 -5.46
N LEU A 79 -2.50 -11.76 -6.75
CA LEU A 79 -3.65 -11.05 -7.29
C LEU A 79 -4.70 -12.07 -7.70
N GLY A 80 -5.78 -12.16 -6.93
CA GLY A 80 -6.76 -13.24 -7.06
C GLY A 80 -6.09 -14.61 -6.92
N GLN A 81 -6.23 -15.46 -7.94
CA GLN A 81 -5.63 -16.79 -7.98
C GLN A 81 -4.18 -16.80 -8.51
N LYS A 82 -3.67 -15.66 -9.01
CA LYS A 82 -2.31 -15.59 -9.57
C LYS A 82 -1.31 -15.24 -8.48
N VAL A 83 -0.45 -16.20 -8.15
CA VAL A 83 0.71 -15.97 -7.29
C VAL A 83 1.65 -15.00 -7.98
N LEU A 84 2.08 -13.97 -7.26
CA LEU A 84 3.06 -13.01 -7.73
C LEU A 84 4.47 -13.56 -7.51
N SER A 85 5.36 -13.27 -8.44
CA SER A 85 6.78 -13.56 -8.34
C SER A 85 7.56 -12.27 -8.48
N TRP A 86 8.74 -12.22 -7.87
CA TRP A 86 9.61 -11.07 -8.02
C TRP A 86 9.90 -10.82 -9.50
N TYR A 87 9.62 -9.60 -9.96
CA TYR A 87 9.96 -9.21 -11.32
C TYR A 87 11.47 -9.01 -11.43
N ASN A 88 12.08 -9.62 -12.45
CA ASN A 88 13.48 -9.40 -12.78
C ASN A 88 13.56 -8.37 -13.92
N PRO A 89 13.80 -7.09 -13.64
CA PRO A 89 13.82 -6.05 -14.67
C PRO A 89 15.00 -6.25 -15.62
N GLU A 90 14.79 -5.91 -16.91
CA GLU A 90 15.86 -5.87 -17.90
C GLU A 90 16.87 -4.76 -17.57
N ASP A 91 16.37 -3.62 -17.08
CA ASP A 91 17.14 -2.47 -16.62
C ASP A 91 16.68 -2.09 -15.20
N GLN A 92 17.59 -2.24 -14.24
CA GLN A 92 17.31 -1.97 -12.83
C GLN A 92 17.14 -0.48 -12.54
N ASP A 93 17.87 0.39 -13.24
CA ASP A 93 17.81 1.83 -13.02
C ASP A 93 16.44 2.36 -13.49
N VAL A 94 15.94 1.87 -14.63
CA VAL A 94 14.59 2.18 -15.11
C VAL A 94 13.52 1.69 -14.13
N TRP A 95 13.65 0.47 -13.60
CA TRP A 95 12.71 -0.05 -12.60
C TRP A 95 12.69 0.83 -11.34
N ILE A 96 13.86 1.24 -10.84
CA ILE A 96 13.98 2.13 -9.66
C ILE A 96 13.37 3.51 -9.95
N LEU A 97 13.62 4.08 -11.12
CA LEU A 97 13.04 5.36 -11.53
C LEU A 97 11.52 5.28 -11.58
N ASN A 98 10.95 4.23 -12.17
CA ASN A 98 9.51 3.99 -12.20
C ASN A 98 8.93 3.80 -10.78
N ALA A 99 9.61 3.05 -9.93
CA ALA A 99 9.19 2.81 -8.54
C ALA A 99 9.16 4.11 -7.74
N SER A 100 10.19 4.95 -7.88
CA SER A 100 10.26 6.25 -7.20
C SER A 100 9.27 7.29 -7.75
N SER A 101 8.87 7.14 -9.01
CA SER A 101 7.90 8.03 -9.68
C SER A 101 6.46 7.54 -9.58
N SER A 102 6.24 6.36 -8.99
CA SER A 102 4.90 5.80 -8.82
C SER A 102 4.09 6.70 -7.89
N ASP A 103 2.99 7.23 -8.43
CA ASP A 103 2.17 8.19 -7.69
C ASP A 103 1.07 7.48 -6.92
N PHE A 104 1.11 7.65 -5.59
CA PHE A 104 0.05 7.21 -4.69
C PHE A 104 -0.82 8.38 -4.21
N SER A 105 -0.63 9.60 -4.72
CA SER A 105 -1.26 10.83 -4.20
C SER A 105 -2.78 10.88 -4.38
N GLU A 106 -3.33 10.15 -5.34
CA GLU A 106 -4.78 9.93 -5.42
C GLU A 106 -5.29 8.97 -4.32
N GLN A 107 -4.40 8.30 -3.58
CA GLN A 107 -4.71 7.28 -2.57
C GLN A 107 -4.06 7.47 -1.15
N LEU A 108 -3.06 8.36 -0.97
CA LEU A 108 -2.35 8.67 0.29
C LEU A 108 -2.37 10.14 0.74
#